data_AF-A0A6B2V0X2-F1
#
_entry.id   AF-A0A6B2V0X2-F1
#
_cell.length_a   1.000
_cell.length_b   1.000
_cell.length_c   1.000
_cell.angle_alpha   90.00
_cell.angle_beta   90.00
_cell.angle_gamma   90.00
#
_symmetry.space_group_name_H-M   'P 1'
#
loop_
_entity.id
_entity.type
_entity.pdbx_description
1 polymer ?
#
loop_
_entity_poly.entity_id
_entity_poly.type
_entity_poly.pdbx_seq_one_letter_code
_entity_poly.pdbx_strand_id
1 'polypeptide(L)' 'MELRSVEELMDLLYACRGATVAPAGRGRPADVHDHALRTAALLRRRHPADKELQVAGLVQGIGRLLGPG' A
#
# COMPACT_ATOMS: atom_id res chain seq x y z
N MET A 1 -8.03 9.38 11.66
CA MET A 1 -8.18 10.23 10.45
C MET A 1 -9.19 9.57 9.55
N GLU A 2 -10.20 10.29 9.04
CA GLU A 2 -11.17 9.75 8.07
C GLU A 2 -10.76 10.16 6.65
N LEU A 3 -10.71 9.20 5.72
CA LEU A 3 -10.46 9.46 4.29
C LEU A 3 -11.80 9.76 3.60
N ARG A 4 -11.91 10.92 2.95
CA ARG A 4 -13.14 11.43 2.37
C ARG A 4 -13.18 11.32 0.84
N SER A 5 -12.04 11.04 0.21
CA SER A 5 -11.98 10.86 -1.25
C SER A 5 -10.84 9.92 -1.70
N VAL A 6 -10.87 9.58 -3.00
CA VAL A 6 -9.80 8.83 -3.65
C VAL A 6 -8.54 9.67 -3.77
N GLU A 7 -8.67 10.98 -3.99
CA GLU A 7 -7.54 11.91 -4.03
C GLU A 7 -6.80 11.92 -2.69
N GLU A 8 -7.51 12.03 -1.57
CA GLU A 8 -6.89 11.97 -0.23
C GLU A 8 -6.16 10.63 0.01
N LEU A 9 -6.74 9.53 -0.48
CA LEU A 9 -6.11 8.22 -0.43
C LEU A 9 -4.83 8.16 -1.28
N MET A 10 -4.85 8.74 -2.48
CA MET A 10 -3.70 8.80 -3.39
C MET A 10 -2.59 9.70 -2.85
N ASP A 11 -2.95 10.84 -2.26
CA ASP A 11 -2.01 11.75 -1.59
C ASP A 11 -1.34 11.05 -0.40
N LEU A 12 -2.11 10.29 0.39
CA LEU A 12 -1.56 9.51 1.48
C LEU A 12 -0.62 8.41 0.97
N LEU A 13 -1.01 7.67 -0.08
CA LEU A 13 -0.14 6.69 -0.74
C LEU A 13 1.16 7.33 -1.23
N TYR A 14 1.10 8.56 -1.75
CA TYR A 14 2.28 9.28 -2.21
C TYR A 14 3.15 9.76 -1.05
N ALA A 15 2.54 10.22 0.05
CA ALA A 15 3.23 10.62 1.27
C ALA A 15 3.99 9.46 1.94
N CYS A 16 3.62 8.22 1.64
CA CYS A 16 4.36 7.02 2.08
C CYS A 16 5.72 6.85 1.40
N ARG A 17 6.03 7.62 0.34
CA ARG A 17 7.30 7.53 -0.37
C ARG A 17 8.45 8.02 0.51
N GLY A 18 9.50 7.21 0.59
CA GLY A 18 10.63 7.37 1.50
C GLY A 18 10.38 6.78 2.89
N ALA A 19 9.15 6.36 3.23
CA ALA A 19 8.85 5.75 4.51
C ALA A 19 9.22 4.26 4.46
N THR A 20 10.11 3.83 5.36
CA THR A 20 10.51 2.42 5.43
C THR A 20 9.69 1.66 6.46
N VAL A 21 9.15 0.50 6.09
CA VAL A 21 8.59 -0.44 7.06
C VAL A 21 9.60 -1.54 7.37
N ALA A 22 9.75 -1.83 8.67
CA ALA A 22 10.56 -2.93 9.13
C ALA A 22 10.02 -4.26 8.55
N PRO A 23 10.91 -5.13 8.03
CA PRO A 23 10.49 -6.41 7.48
C PRO A 23 9.93 -7.30 8.60
N ALA A 24 8.84 -8.01 8.33
CA ALA A 24 8.27 -8.99 9.26
C ALA A 24 9.12 -10.28 9.41
N GLY A 25 10.31 -10.34 8.80
CA GLY A 25 11.20 -11.49 8.78
C GLY A 25 12.59 -11.13 8.24
N ARG A 26 13.34 -12.09 7.70
CA ARG A 26 14.63 -11.82 7.04
C ARG A 26 14.40 -11.14 5.69
N GLY A 27 14.31 -9.82 5.71
CA GLY A 27 14.16 -8.97 4.53
C GLY A 27 14.94 -7.67 4.68
N ARG A 28 15.11 -6.93 3.58
CA ARG A 28 15.58 -5.54 3.62
C ARG A 28 14.37 -4.65 3.94
N PRO A 29 14.52 -3.59 4.75
CA PRO A 29 13.50 -2.55 4.84
C PRO A 29 13.12 -2.10 3.43
N ALA A 30 11.83 -2.08 3.16
CA ALA A 30 11.28 -1.63 1.90
C ALA A 30 10.54 -0.32 2.12
N ASP A 31 10.67 0.57 1.15
CA ASP A 31 9.78 1.71 1.03
C ASP A 31 8.33 1.23 0.94
N VAL A 32 7.43 1.84 1.71
CA VAL A 32 6.03 1.42 1.81
C VAL A 32 5.30 1.63 0.49
N HIS A 33 5.57 2.74 -0.18
CA HIS A 33 4.98 3.05 -1.49
C HIS A 33 5.44 2.03 -2.54
N ASP A 34 6.72 1.71 -2.60
CA ASP A 34 7.27 0.69 -3.51
C ASP A 34 6.75 -0.72 -3.20
N HIS A 35 6.55 -1.03 -1.93
CA HIS A 35 5.97 -2.31 -1.53
C HIS A 35 4.52 -2.42 -2.02
N ALA A 36 3.71 -1.38 -1.80
CA ALA A 36 2.33 -1.32 -2.26
C ALA A 36 2.20 -1.46 -3.78
N LEU A 37 3.00 -0.72 -4.55
CA LEU A 37 3.02 -0.82 -6.02
C LEU A 37 3.43 -2.20 -6.51
N ARG A 38 4.43 -2.83 -5.88
CA ARG A 38 4.85 -4.19 -6.24
C ARG A 38 3.76 -5.22 -5.95
N THR A 39 3.09 -5.11 -4.80
CA THR A 39 1.97 -6.00 -4.45
C THR A 39 0.83 -5.85 -5.46
N ALA A 40 0.40 -4.63 -5.76
CA ALA A 40 -0.65 -4.37 -6.76
C ALA A 40 -0.26 -4.89 -8.15
N ALA A 41 1.00 -4.71 -8.57
CA ALA A 41 1.50 -5.20 -9.85
C ALA A 41 1.52 -6.74 -9.93
N LEU A 42 1.88 -7.42 -8.84
CA LEU A 42 1.84 -8.88 -8.75
C LEU A 42 0.39 -9.40 -8.82
N LEU A 43 -0.52 -8.79 -8.08
CA LEU A 43 -1.94 -9.15 -8.09
C LEU A 43 -2.56 -8.89 -9.46
N ARG A 44 -2.20 -7.80 -10.14
CA ARG A 44 -2.65 -7.53 -11.51
C ARG A 44 -2.20 -8.61 -12.50
N ARG A 45 -1.00 -9.17 -12.30
CA ARG A 45 -0.48 -10.25 -13.15
C ARG A 45 -1.16 -11.60 -12.86
N ARG A 46 -1.48 -11.89 -11.60
CA ARG A 46 -2.06 -13.17 -11.16
C ARG A 46 -3.59 -13.21 -11.25
N HIS A 47 -4.25 -12.09 -11.01
CA HIS A 47 -5.70 -11.93 -10.95
C HIS A 47 -6.13 -10.71 -11.79
N PRO A 48 -5.94 -10.74 -13.13
CA PRO A 48 -6.09 -9.55 -13.97
C PRO A 48 -7.51 -8.97 -13.98
N ALA A 49 -8.53 -9.82 -13.84
CA ALA A 49 -9.94 -9.43 -13.77
C ALA A 49 -10.35 -8.87 -12.40
N ASP A 50 -9.60 -9.18 -11.34
CA ASP A 50 -9.94 -8.80 -9.97
C ASP A 50 -9.30 -7.44 -9.61
N LYS A 51 -10.03 -6.37 -9.92
CA LYS A 51 -9.59 -5.00 -9.64
C LYS A 51 -9.64 -4.66 -8.17
N GLU A 52 -10.59 -5.21 -7.43
CA GLU A 52 -10.71 -5.00 -5.98
C GLU A 52 -9.50 -5.57 -5.25
N LEU A 53 -9.05 -6.77 -5.63
CA LEU A 53 -7.83 -7.36 -5.07
C LEU A 53 -6.58 -6.54 -5.40
N GLN A 54 -6.48 -6.03 -6.62
CA GLN A 54 -5.37 -5.14 -7.03
C GLN A 54 -5.34 -3.86 -6.17
N VAL A 55 -6.50 -3.25 -5.93
CA VAL A 55 -6.65 -2.05 -5.07
C VAL A 55 -6.37 -2.40 -3.61
N ALA A 56 -6.88 -3.53 -3.11
CA ALA A 56 -6.63 -4.00 -1.74
C ALA A 56 -5.13 -4.16 -1.46
N GLY A 57 -4.37 -4.73 -2.40
CA GLY A 57 -2.92 -4.83 -2.30
C GLY A 57 -2.19 -3.49 -2.34
N LEU A 58 -2.74 -2.49 -3.04
CA LEU A 58 -2.20 -1.13 -3.07
C LEU A 58 -2.42 -0.42 -1.73
N VAL A 59 -3.57 -0.59 -1.08
CA VAL A 59 -3.92 0.14 0.16
C VAL A 59 -3.59 -0.64 1.44
N GLN A 60 -3.16 -1.89 1.35
CA GLN A 60 -2.93 -2.79 2.50
C GLN A 60 -2.03 -2.19 3.60
N GLY A 61 -1.02 -1.40 3.22
CA GLY A 61 -0.05 -0.82 4.14
C GLY A 61 -0.52 0.46 4.86
N ILE A 62 -1.57 1.12 4.34
CA ILE A 62 -2.00 2.45 4.78
C ILE A 62 -2.50 2.43 6.23
N GLY A 63 -3.28 1.42 6.61
CA GLY A 63 -3.83 1.33 7.97
C GLY A 63 -2.76 1.28 9.06
N ARG A 64 -1.55 0.79 8.75
CA ARG A 64 -0.43 0.79 9.71
C ARG A 64 0.16 2.18 9.92
N LEU A 65 0.01 3.07 8.96
CA LEU A 65 0.53 4.44 9.00
C LEU A 65 -0.44 5.40 9.68
N LEU A 66 -1.74 5.08 9.66
CA LEU A 66 -2.78 5.88 10.29
C LEU A 66 -2.89 5.65 11.81
N GLY A 67 -2.15 4.68 12.35
CA GLY A 67 -2.25 4.26 13.74
C GLY A 67 -3.55 3.47 14.03
N PRO A 68 -3.66 2.83 15.21
CA PRO A 68 -4.93 2.26 15.64
C PRO A 68 -5.98 3.39 15.75
N GLY A 69 -7.17 3.13 15.22
CA GLY A 69 -8.34 4.01 15.34
C GLY A 69 -8.95 3.97 16.73
#